data_AF-K0RF29-F1
#
_entry.id   AF-K0RF29-F1
#
_cell.length_a   1.000
_cell.length_b   1.000
_cell.length_c   1.000
_cell.angle_alpha   90.00
_cell.angle_beta   90.00
_cell.angle_gamma   90.00
#
_symmetry.space_group_name_H-M   'P 1'
#
loop_
_entity.id
_entity.type
_entity.pdbx_description
1 polymer ?
#
loop_
_entity_poly.entity_id
_entity_poly.type
_entity_poly.pdbx_seq_one_letter_code
_entity_poly.pdbx_strand_id
1 'polypeptide(L)' 'CSLLNTAVAQSKNPEQMAKAMHLGVKAGRLGYLAGRMEKKYYATPSSPLNLISK' A
#
# COMPACT_ATOMS: atom_id res chain seq x y z
N CYS A 1 -17.66 11.71 0.47
CA CYS A 1 -17.19 11.60 -0.94
C CYS A 1 -16.12 12.63 -1.35
N SER A 2 -15.49 13.36 -0.41
CA SER A 2 -14.62 14.50 -0.77
C SER A 2 -13.14 14.18 -1.01
N LEU A 3 -12.69 12.95 -0.72
CA LEU A 3 -11.25 12.61 -0.77
C LEU A 3 -10.73 12.34 -2.19
N LEU A 4 -11.55 11.75 -3.06
CA LEU A 4 -11.14 11.39 -4.42
C LEU A 4 -11.20 12.60 -5.37
N ASN A 5 -12.14 13.52 -5.13
CA ASN A 5 -12.38 14.66 -6.01
C ASN A 5 -11.16 15.58 -6.08
N THR A 6 -10.56 15.92 -4.94
CA THR A 6 -9.38 16.78 -4.89
C THR A 6 -8.15 16.09 -5.48
N ALA A 7 -7.95 14.81 -5.21
CA ALA A 7 -6.82 14.05 -5.73
C ALA A 7 -6.86 13.89 -7.26
N VAL A 8 -8.05 13.68 -7.84
CA VAL A 8 -8.24 13.61 -9.30
C VAL A 8 -8.14 15.00 -9.92
N ALA A 9 -8.78 16.02 -9.33
CA ALA A 9 -8.82 17.38 -9.86
C ALA A 9 -7.46 18.12 -9.78
N GLN A 10 -6.64 17.84 -8.76
CA GLN A 10 -5.29 18.44 -8.62
C GLN A 10 -4.19 17.62 -9.28
N SER A 11 -4.50 16.46 -9.87
CA SER A 11 -3.50 15.66 -10.57
C SER A 11 -3.14 16.25 -11.93
N LYS A 12 -1.88 16.09 -12.35
CA LYS A 12 -1.42 16.56 -13.67
C LYS A 12 -2.19 15.92 -14.84
N ASN A 13 -2.70 14.70 -14.65
CA ASN A 13 -3.48 13.95 -15.62
C ASN A 13 -4.71 13.30 -14.91
N PRO A 14 -5.85 14.01 -14.86
CA PRO A 14 -7.05 13.56 -14.14
C PRO A 14 -7.59 12.21 -14.62
N GLU A 15 -7.56 11.94 -15.93
CA GLU A 15 -8.03 10.66 -16.49
C GLU A 15 -7.19 9.47 -16.03
N GLN A 16 -5.86 9.65 -15.98
CA GLN A 16 -4.95 8.62 -15.50
C GLN A 16 -5.12 8.41 -13.99
N MET A 17 -5.30 9.48 -13.22
CA MET A 17 -5.55 9.40 -11.77
C MET A 17 -6.88 8.68 -11.47
N ALA A 18 -7.93 8.95 -12.23
CA ALA A 18 -9.21 8.25 -12.09
C ALA A 18 -9.07 6.75 -12.39
N LYS A 19 -8.36 6.38 -13.47
CA LYS A 19 -8.06 4.97 -13.78
C LYS A 19 -7.23 4.30 -12.68
N ALA A 20 -6.21 4.99 -12.16
CA ALA A 20 -5.36 4.47 -11.10
C ALA A 20 -6.16 4.21 -9.81
N MET A 21 -7.03 5.14 -9.41
CA MET A 21 -7.89 4.99 -8.23
C MET A 21 -8.87 3.82 -8.39
N HIS A 22 -9.49 3.66 -9.57
CA HIS A 22 -10.39 2.54 -9.85
C HIS A 22 -9.68 1.18 -9.73
N LEU A 23 -8.47 1.06 -10.29
CA LEU A 23 -7.66 -0.15 -10.19
C LEU A 23 -7.20 -0.41 -8.76
N GLY A 24 -6.80 0.63 -8.03
CA GLY A 24 -6.37 0.52 -6.63
C GLY A 24 -7.49 0.01 -5.71
N VAL A 25 -8.72 0.49 -5.89
CA VAL A 25 -9.89 0.00 -5.15
C VAL A 25 -10.18 -1.47 -5.47
N LYS A 26 -10.12 -1.86 -6.75
CA LYS A 26 -10.29 -3.26 -7.16
C LYS A 26 -9.22 -4.16 -6.57
N ALA A 27 -7.95 -3.75 -6.64
CA ALA A 27 -6.83 -4.48 -6.07
C ALA A 27 -6.97 -4.62 -4.54
N GLY A 28 -7.39 -3.57 -3.85
CA GLY A 28 -7.67 -3.60 -2.41
C GLY A 28 -8.78 -4.58 -2.05
N ARG A 29 -9.87 -4.60 -2.83
CA ARG A 29 -10.98 -5.55 -2.62
C ARG A 29 -10.55 -6.99 -2.90
N LEU A 30 -9.80 -7.22 -3.98
CA LEU A 30 -9.27 -8.55 -4.29
C LEU A 30 -8.29 -9.02 -3.21
N GLY A 31 -7.40 -8.16 -2.72
CA GLY A 31 -6.48 -8.49 -1.63
C GLY A 31 -7.17 -8.74 -0.29
N TYR A 32 -8.31 -8.09 -0.03
CA TYR A 32 -9.16 -8.40 1.12
C TYR A 32 -9.81 -9.78 0.97
N LEU A 33 -10.38 -10.09 -0.20
CA LEU A 33 -11.03 -11.38 -0.48
C LEU A 33 -10.04 -12.55 -0.56
N ALA A 34 -8.83 -12.32 -1.07
CA ALA A 34 -7.80 -13.34 -1.18
C ALA A 34 -7.20 -13.75 0.17
N GLY A 35 -7.47 -12.99 1.24
CA GLY A 35 -6.86 -13.19 2.55
C GLY A 35 -5.43 -12.64 2.58
N ARG A 36 -5.20 -11.62 3.40
CA ARG A 36 -3.84 -11.11 3.62
C ARG A 36 -3.02 -12.17 4.35
N MET A 37 -1.79 -12.40 3.92
CA MET A 37 -0.84 -13.27 4.60
C MET A 37 -0.78 -12.94 6.10
N GLU A 38 -0.76 -13.97 6.94
CA GLU A 38 -0.68 -13.80 8.38
C GLU A 38 0.53 -12.93 8.75
N LYS A 39 0.29 -11.92 9.58
CA LYS A 39 1.36 -11.09 10.11
C LYS A 39 2.23 -11.97 10.99
N LYS A 40 3.43 -12.33 10.51
CA LYS A 40 4.44 -12.96 11.36
C LYS A 40 4.87 -11.95 12.42
N TYR A 41 4.50 -12.19 13.68
CA TYR A 41 4.89 -11.37 14.84
C TYR A 41 6.36 -11.53 15.20
N TYR A 42 7.01 -12.58 14.69
CA TYR A 42 8.43 -12.81 14.82
C TYR A 42 9.10 -12.50 13.48
N ALA A 43 9.69 -11.32 13.37
CA ALA A 43 10.71 -11.06 12.38
C ALA A 43 12.03 -11.56 12.96
N THR A 44 12.57 -12.66 12.43
CA THR A 44 13.99 -12.97 12.63
C THR A 44 14.77 -11.83 11.96
N PRO A 45 15.49 -10.99 12.73
CA PRO A 45 16.28 -9.92 12.13
C PRO A 45 17.30 -10.55 11.19
N SER A 46 17.28 -10.20 9.91
CA SER A 46 18.30 -10.63 8.95
C SER A 46 19.63 -9.90 9.16
N SER A 47 19.69 -8.97 10.12
CA SER A 47 20.88 -8.23 10.50
C SER A 47 21.43 -8.82 11.81
N PRO A 48 22.61 -9.47 11.80
CA PRO A 48 23.25 -9.88 13.04
C PRO A 48 23.59 -8.64 13.85
N LEU A 49 23.07 -8.56 15.08
CA LEU A 49 23.37 -7.51 16.07
C LEU A 49 24.81 -7.63 16.64
N ASN A 50 25.78 -8.04 15.81
CA ASN A 50 27.18 -8.29 16.22
C ASN A 50 28.12 -7.14 15.82
N LEU A 51 27.71 -5.88 16.03
CA LEU A 51 28.62 -4.72 15.89
C LEU A 51 28.44 -3.70 17.01
N ILE A 52 28.19 -4.17 18.23
CA ILE A 52 28.50 -3.37 19.42
C ILE A 52 29.65 -4.06 20.15
N SER A 53 30.85 -3.93 19.58
CA SER A 53 32.08 -4.10 20.33
C SER A 53 32.54 -2.73 20.80
N LYS A 54 32.71 -2.67 22.11
CA LYS A 54 33.38 -1.70 22.98
C LYS A 54 34.44 -0.81 22.34
#